data_AF-A0A4Y2QYW1-F1
#
_entry.id   AF-A0A4Y2QYW1-F1
#
_cell.length_a   1.000
_cell.length_b   1.000
_cell.length_c   1.000
_cell.angle_alpha   90.00
_cell.angle_beta   90.00
_cell.angle_gamma   90.00
#
_symmetry.space_group_name_H-M   'P 1'
#
loop_
_entity.id
_entity.type
_entity.pdbx_description
1 polymer ?
#
loop_
_entity_poly.entity_id
_entity_poly.type
_entity_poly.pdbx_seq_one_letter_code
_entity_poly.pdbx_strand_id
1 'polypeptide(L)'
;MEFIRILTKTQEMKFLNTTFLTFRTKFIIESASLNTDNQCKFTIEEIQTVIDSPEDNKFTGIDCLTNGIIKEIFYADRWWFAKVMNCYFDNGIFPTKWKIANVTLIPKEGKDTSLPSS
;
A
#
# COMPACT_ATOMS: atom_id res chain seq x y z
N MET A 1 -4.44 8.60 30.36
CA MET A 1 -4.44 7.72 29.17
C MET A 1 -4.67 8.48 27.85
N GLU A 2 -5.47 9.54 27.82
CA GLU A 2 -5.72 10.33 26.58
C GLU A 2 -4.47 11.03 26.01
N PHE A 3 -3.59 11.54 26.87
CA PHE A 3 -2.37 12.26 26.46
C PHE A 3 -1.36 11.39 25.69
N ILE A 4 -1.21 10.13 26.10
CA ILE A 4 -0.31 9.18 25.43
C ILE A 4 -0.84 8.86 24.02
N ARG A 5 -2.17 8.72 23.88
CA ARG A 5 -2.84 8.45 22.59
C ARG A 5 -2.72 9.61 21.59
N ILE A 6 -2.76 10.85 22.09
CA ILE A 6 -2.57 12.06 21.26
C ILE A 6 -1.12 12.17 20.79
N LEU A 7 -0.17 11.88 21.68
CA LEU A 7 1.27 11.92 21.35
C LEU A 7 1.64 10.85 20.31
N THR A 8 1.14 9.62 20.44
CA THR A 8 1.39 8.56 19.44
C THR A 8 0.80 8.91 18.08
N LYS A 9 -0.46 9.37 18.00
CA LYS A 9 -1.06 9.83 16.75
C LYS A 9 -0.28 10.98 16.11
N THR A 10 0.17 11.93 16.93
CA THR A 10 0.95 13.08 16.43
C THR A 10 2.32 12.63 15.90
N GLN A 11 2.94 11.64 16.54
CA GLN A 11 4.24 11.11 16.16
C GLN A 11 4.15 10.22 14.90
N GLU A 12 3.10 9.41 14.78
CA GLU A 12 2.74 8.66 13.56
C GLU A 12 2.47 9.60 12.39
N MET A 13 1.67 10.64 12.59
CA MET A 13 1.38 11.65 11.56
C MET A 13 2.64 12.39 11.11
N LYS A 14 3.58 12.70 12.01
CA LYS A 14 4.87 13.32 11.66
C LYS A 14 5.79 12.35 10.92
N PHE A 15 5.81 11.08 11.32
CA PHE A 15 6.58 10.03 10.66
C PHE A 15 6.08 9.76 9.24
N LEU A 16 4.76 9.65 9.07
CA LEU A 16 4.13 9.53 7.76
C LEU A 16 4.49 10.74 6.89
N ASN A 17 4.23 11.97 7.34
CA ASN A 17 4.52 13.17 6.54
C ASN A 17 5.99 13.27 6.09
N THR A 18 6.94 12.98 7.00
CA THR A 18 8.37 13.04 6.67
C THR A 18 8.76 11.95 5.68
N THR A 19 8.30 10.72 5.90
CA THR A 19 8.56 9.58 5.00
C THR A 19 7.95 9.82 3.62
N PHE A 20 6.72 10.33 3.57
CA PHE A 20 6.03 10.70 2.32
C PHE A 20 6.78 11.78 1.55
N LEU A 21 7.19 12.86 2.21
CA LEU A 21 7.95 13.95 1.57
C LEU A 21 9.30 13.48 1.01
N THR A 22 9.99 12.62 1.75
CA THR A 22 11.30 12.10 1.35
C THR A 22 11.18 11.14 0.17
N PHE A 23 10.20 10.22 0.24
CA PHE A 23 9.90 9.28 -0.84
C PHE A 23 9.46 10.02 -2.11
N ARG A 24 8.57 11.01 -1.97
CA ARG A 24 8.10 11.88 -3.06
C ARG A 24 9.26 12.57 -3.78
N THR A 25 10.17 13.19 -3.04
CA THR A 25 11.31 13.92 -3.63
C THR A 25 12.26 12.98 -4.36
N LYS A 26 12.62 11.85 -3.73
CA LYS A 26 13.56 10.89 -4.30
C LYS A 26 13.02 10.26 -5.58
N PHE A 27 11.73 9.89 -5.59
CA PHE A 27 11.09 9.22 -6.70
C PHE A 27 10.90 10.13 -7.93
N ILE A 28 10.56 11.42 -7.72
CA ILE A 28 10.42 12.40 -8.81
C ILE A 28 11.72 12.53 -9.62
N ILE A 29 12.88 12.51 -8.96
CA ILE A 29 14.19 12.66 -9.60
C ILE A 29 14.52 11.46 -10.50
N GLU A 30 14.18 10.24 -10.06
CA GLU A 30 14.51 9.00 -10.77
C GLU A 30 13.60 8.79 -12.00
N SER A 31 12.33 9.20 -11.89
CA SER A 31 11.29 9.07 -12.92
C SER A 31 11.49 9.88 -14.21
N ALA A 32 12.32 10.92 -14.18
CA ALA A 32 12.44 11.87 -15.30
C ALA A 32 13.30 11.35 -16.48
N SER A 33 13.91 10.16 -16.37
CA SER A 33 14.99 9.72 -17.27
C SER A 33 14.63 8.62 -18.29
N LEU A 34 13.41 8.07 -18.27
CA LEU A 34 13.02 6.92 -19.10
C LEU A 34 11.62 7.14 -19.71
N ASN A 35 11.55 7.73 -20.91
CA ASN A 35 10.32 7.80 -21.71
C ASN A 35 10.52 7.03 -23.02
N THR A 36 9.74 5.97 -23.22
CA THR A 36 9.50 5.37 -24.53
C THR A 36 8.01 5.47 -24.83
N ASP A 37 7.69 6.18 -25.91
CA ASP A 37 6.33 6.49 -26.35
C ASP A 37 5.46 5.24 -26.54
N ASN A 38 4.18 5.39 -26.17
CA ASN A 38 3.02 4.61 -26.61
C ASN A 38 2.42 3.51 -25.69
N GLN A 39 2.69 3.50 -24.37
CA GLN A 39 1.86 2.71 -23.44
C GLN A 39 0.73 3.56 -22.80
N CYS A 40 -0.47 2.99 -22.72
CA CYS A 40 -1.62 3.62 -22.07
C CYS A 40 -1.38 3.69 -20.56
N LYS A 41 -1.15 4.90 -20.04
CA LYS A 41 -0.97 5.15 -18.61
C LYS A 41 -2.27 4.90 -17.83
N PHE A 42 -2.14 4.52 -16.56
CA PHE A 42 -3.29 4.43 -15.67
C PHE A 42 -3.89 5.81 -15.43
N THR A 43 -5.19 5.91 -15.60
CA THR A 43 -5.99 7.08 -15.21
C THR A 43 -6.21 7.12 -13.71
N ILE A 44 -6.56 8.30 -13.18
CA ILE A 44 -6.86 8.43 -11.74
C ILE A 44 -8.11 7.62 -11.39
N GLU A 45 -9.07 7.54 -12.31
CA GLU A 45 -10.34 6.83 -12.15
C GLU A 45 -10.15 5.31 -12.09
N GLU A 46 -9.28 4.77 -12.95
CA GLU A 46 -8.89 3.35 -12.89
C GLU A 46 -8.20 3.01 -11.57
N ILE A 47 -7.26 3.85 -11.13
CA ILE A 47 -6.57 3.67 -9.85
C ILE A 47 -7.56 3.76 -8.70
N GLN A 48 -8.46 4.75 -8.72
CA GLN A 48 -9.47 4.94 -7.70
C GLN A 48 -10.38 3.72 -7.57
N THR A 49 -10.82 3.15 -8.70
CA THR A 49 -11.66 1.94 -8.72
C THR A 49 -11.00 0.78 -7.97
N VAL A 50 -9.68 0.60 -8.16
CA VAL A 50 -8.92 -0.43 -7.45
C VAL A 50 -8.76 -0.09 -5.96
N ILE A 51 -8.41 1.16 -5.64
CA ILE A 51 -8.20 1.63 -4.27
C ILE A 51 -9.46 1.54 -3.41
N ASP A 52 -10.63 1.77 -4.01
CA ASP A 52 -11.93 1.71 -3.32
C ASP A 52 -12.48 0.28 -3.21
N SER A 53 -12.03 -0.65 -4.05
CA SER A 53 -12.54 -2.02 -4.08
C SER A 53 -12.36 -2.86 -2.80
N PRO A 54 -11.26 -2.78 -2.03
CA PRO A 54 -11.09 -3.61 -0.85
C PRO A 54 -11.80 -3.03 0.39
N GLU A 55 -12.38 -3.93 1.19
CA GLU A 55 -12.94 -3.60 2.51
C GLU A 55 -11.85 -3.18 3.51
N ASP A 56 -12.15 -2.22 4.38
CA ASP A 56 -11.17 -1.66 5.33
C ASP A 56 -10.78 -2.62 6.45
N ASN A 57 -11.64 -3.59 6.76
CA ASN A 57 -11.48 -4.51 7.90
C ASN A 57 -10.66 -5.76 7.58
N LYS A 58 -9.91 -5.77 6.46
CA LYS A 58 -9.05 -6.90 6.11
C LYS A 58 -7.74 -6.87 6.91
N PHE A 59 -7.22 -8.06 7.17
CA PHE A 59 -5.96 -8.23 7.88
C PHE A 59 -4.82 -7.55 7.12
N THR A 60 -4.04 -6.74 7.82
CA THR A 60 -2.87 -6.04 7.26
C THR A 60 -1.75 -7.02 6.92
N GLY A 61 -0.90 -6.64 5.96
CA GLY A 61 0.36 -7.31 5.76
C GLY A 61 1.33 -7.12 6.94
N ILE A 62 2.53 -7.68 6.82
CA ILE A 62 3.63 -7.48 7.77
C ILE A 62 4.09 -6.01 7.85
N ASP A 63 3.74 -5.22 6.84
CA ASP A 63 3.99 -3.77 6.74
C ASP A 63 2.99 -2.92 7.54
N CYS A 64 1.94 -3.54 8.11
CA CYS A 64 0.88 -2.88 8.88
C CYS A 64 0.13 -1.78 8.09
N LEU A 65 0.23 -1.76 6.76
CA LEU A 65 -0.52 -0.82 5.91
C LEU A 65 -1.94 -1.36 5.74
N THR A 66 -2.91 -0.73 6.41
CA THR A 66 -4.33 -1.04 6.22
C THR A 66 -4.83 -0.48 4.91
N ASN A 67 -5.91 -1.07 4.38
CA ASN A 67 -6.61 -0.51 3.21
C ASN A 67 -7.09 0.92 3.49
N GLY A 68 -7.48 1.23 4.73
CA GLY A 68 -7.83 2.59 5.15
C GLY A 68 -6.65 3.58 5.01
N ILE A 69 -5.46 3.19 5.46
CA ILE A 69 -4.25 4.03 5.32
C ILE A 69 -3.92 4.24 3.83
N ILE A 70 -3.99 3.20 3.01
CA ILE A 70 -3.73 3.29 1.56
C ILE A 70 -4.72 4.24 0.88
N LYS A 71 -6.02 4.15 1.23
CA LYS A 71 -7.05 5.08 0.77
C LYS A 71 -6.76 6.51 1.20
N GLU A 72 -6.44 6.74 2.47
CA GLU A 72 -6.08 8.08 2.97
C GLU A 72 -4.91 8.70 2.19
N ILE A 73 -3.87 7.92 1.90
CA ILE A 73 -2.72 8.37 1.09
C ILE A 73 -3.15 8.74 -0.32
N PHE A 74 -3.97 7.91 -0.97
CA PHE A 74 -4.49 8.19 -2.30
C PHE A 74 -5.32 9.48 -2.31
N TYR A 75 -6.27 9.63 -1.38
CA TYR A 75 -7.15 10.79 -1.31
C TYR A 75 -6.45 12.08 -0.87
N ALA A 76 -5.33 11.99 -0.15
CA ALA A 76 -4.50 13.14 0.19
C ALA A 76 -3.83 13.80 -1.04
N ASP A 77 -3.39 13.02 -2.03
CA ASP A 77 -2.80 13.54 -3.27
C ASP A 77 -2.94 12.53 -4.44
N ARG A 78 -4.12 12.49 -5.06
CA ARG A 78 -4.45 11.56 -6.15
C ARG A 78 -3.55 11.70 -7.38
N TRP A 79 -3.14 12.94 -7.68
CA TRP A 79 -2.27 13.25 -8.80
C TRP A 79 -0.86 12.71 -8.58
N TRP A 80 -0.31 12.93 -7.38
CA TRP A 80 0.97 12.37 -7.01
C TRP A 80 0.93 10.84 -7.03
N PHE A 81 -0.12 10.23 -6.48
CA PHE A 81 -0.26 8.78 -6.46
C PHE A 81 -0.27 8.20 -7.88
N ALA A 82 -1.07 8.77 -8.78
CA ALA A 82 -1.10 8.36 -10.19
C ALA A 82 0.24 8.59 -10.89
N LYS A 83 0.94 9.69 -10.61
CA LYS A 83 2.29 9.93 -11.13
C LYS A 83 3.27 8.85 -10.67
N VAL A 84 3.20 8.44 -9.39
CA VAL A 84 4.03 7.37 -8.85
C VAL A 84 3.75 6.04 -9.55
N MET A 85 2.48 5.64 -9.63
CA MET A 85 2.08 4.40 -10.30
C MET A 85 2.50 4.36 -11.76
N ASN A 86 2.29 5.45 -12.50
CA ASN A 86 2.66 5.53 -13.90
C ASN A 86 4.17 5.56 -14.11
N CYS A 87 4.94 6.13 -13.20
CA CYS A 87 6.40 6.01 -13.28
C CYS A 87 6.85 4.56 -13.03
N TYR A 88 6.29 3.84 -12.05
CA TYR A 88 6.62 2.42 -11.87
C TYR A 88 6.33 1.63 -13.15
N PHE A 89 5.20 1.91 -13.78
CA PHE A 89 4.80 1.32 -15.05
C PHE A 89 5.75 1.67 -16.20
N ASP A 90 6.03 2.96 -16.42
CA ASP A 90 6.93 3.46 -17.48
C ASP A 90 8.34 2.87 -17.35
N ASN A 91 8.81 2.64 -16.12
CA ASN A 91 10.14 2.10 -15.85
C ASN A 91 10.17 0.56 -15.78
N GLY A 92 9.02 -0.12 -15.90
CA GLY A 92 8.92 -1.57 -15.70
C GLY A 92 9.35 -2.04 -14.31
N ILE A 93 9.28 -1.15 -13.31
CA ILE A 93 9.71 -1.44 -11.94
C ILE A 93 8.53 -2.05 -11.19
N PHE A 94 8.63 -3.34 -10.89
CA PHE A 94 7.64 -4.06 -10.10
C PHE A 94 8.31 -4.76 -8.92
N PRO A 95 7.59 -4.97 -7.80
CA PRO A 95 8.10 -5.77 -6.70
C PRO A 95 8.49 -7.16 -7.19
N THR A 96 9.70 -7.61 -6.86
CA THR A 96 10.13 -9.00 -7.10
C THR A 96 9.41 -9.99 -6.17
N LYS A 97 8.79 -9.48 -5.10
CA LYS A 97 7.99 -10.22 -4.13
C LYS A 97 6.74 -9.40 -3.81
N TRP A 98 5.58 -9.93 -4.16
CA TRP A 98 4.29 -9.23 -3.99
C TRP A 98 3.65 -9.47 -2.63
N LYS A 99 3.93 -10.61 -2.00
CA LYS A 99 3.37 -10.98 -0.70
C LYS A 99 4.36 -11.81 0.08
N ILE A 100 4.70 -11.35 1.27
CA ILE A 100 5.37 -12.16 2.29
C ILE A 100 4.26 -12.58 3.26
N ALA A 101 3.96 -13.88 3.31
CA ALA A 101 2.95 -14.42 4.20
C ALA A 101 3.63 -15.06 5.40
N ASN A 102 3.23 -14.66 6.60
CA ASN A 102 3.43 -15.49 7.78
C ASN A 102 2.26 -16.47 7.84
N VAL A 103 2.54 -17.78 7.71
CA VAL A 103 1.49 -18.80 7.63
C VAL A 103 1.06 -19.15 9.04
N THR A 104 -0.09 -18.63 9.46
CA THR A 104 -0.78 -19.07 10.67
C THR A 104 -1.82 -20.10 10.28
N LEU A 105 -1.71 -21.32 10.83
CA LEU A 105 -2.74 -22.33 10.65
C LEU A 105 -3.98 -21.93 11.46
N ILE A 106 -5.09 -21.66 10.77
CA ILE A 106 -6.40 -21.46 11.39
C ILE A 106 -7.17 -22.77 11.26
N PRO A 107 -7.42 -23.51 12.36
CA PRO A 107 -8.21 -24.74 12.32
C PRO A 107 -9.61 -24.42 11.81
N LYS A 108 -10.12 -25.22 10.86
CA LYS A 108 -11.54 -25.15 10.49
C LYS A 108 -12.37 -25.75 11.61
N GLU A 109 -13.47 -25.09 11.98
CA GLU A 109 -14.42 -25.65 12.95
C GLU A 109 -14.89 -27.04 12.50
N GLY A 110 -14.96 -27.98 13.44
CA GLY A 110 -15.41 -29.35 13.19
C GLY A 110 -14.37 -30.31 12.58
N LYS A 111 -13.12 -29.90 12.36
CA LYS A 111 -12.02 -30.81 12.00
C LYS A 111 -10.97 -30.88 13.10
N ASP A 112 -10.77 -32.09 13.62
CA ASP A 112 -9.66 -32.38 14.53
C ASP A 112 -8.34 -32.29 13.76
N THR A 113 -7.48 -31.36 14.15
CA THR A 113 -6.19 -31.11 13.48
C THR A 113 -5.09 -32.07 13.93
N SER A 114 -5.37 -32.89 14.96
CA SER A 114 -4.46 -33.92 15.46
C SER A 114 -4.48 -35.22 14.65
N LEU A 115 -5.47 -35.37 13.75
CA LEU A 115 -5.66 -36.57 12.95
C LEU A 115 -5.50 -36.24 11.46
N PRO A 116 -4.61 -36.93 10.72
CA PRO A 116 -4.60 -36.82 9.27
C PRO A 116 -5.95 -37.34 8.76
N SER A 117 -6.64 -36.55 7.95
CA SER A 117 -7.86 -37.00 7.29
C SER A 117 -7.52 -38.15 6.33
N SER A 118 -8.09 -39.34 6.60
CA SER A 118 -8.09 -40.50 5.69
C SER A 118 -8.74 -40.20 4.35
#